data_AF-E3M059-F1
#
_entry.id   AF-E3M059-F1
#
_cell.length_a   1.000
_cell.length_b   1.000
_cell.length_c   1.000
_cell.angle_alpha   90.00
_cell.angle_beta   90.00
_cell.angle_gamma   90.00
#
_symmetry.space_group_name_H-M   'P 1'
#
loop_
_entity.id
_entity.type
_entity.pdbx_description
1 polymer ?
#
loop_
_entity_poly.entity_id
_entity_poly.type
_entity_poly.pdbx_seq_one_letter_code
_entity_poly.pdbx_strand_id
1 'polypeptide(L)'
;MILLTIFLIGSVFGYDESKCNPSDLPIAMKCILNHREIREQAVSLDLNDNKNVVKLNNICIEFLKCAVPMKCGGEGKDVENIDKAISYCDAVAFHVSAEYSVCAEIVDTKNSTCVQGWNPFPDIEDSPAEQEKRQKEACENFFGKDGCLEQEITDNCSLETWKNFKKHYLALNKIIEACDFE
;
A
#
# COMPACT_ATOMS: atom_id res chain seq x y z
N MET A 1 -14.40 4.10 -4.38
CA MET A 1 -14.18 2.78 -3.78
C MET A 1 -13.13 2.10 -4.64
N ILE A 2 -11.87 2.18 -4.25
CA ILE A 2 -10.77 1.53 -4.97
C ILE A 2 -10.61 0.16 -4.31
N LEU A 3 -11.21 -0.88 -4.89
CA LEU A 3 -11.13 -2.25 -4.37
C LEU A 3 -9.85 -2.88 -4.89
N LEU A 4 -8.77 -2.64 -4.16
CA LEU A 4 -7.48 -3.26 -4.38
C LEU A 4 -7.57 -4.75 -4.01
N THR A 5 -7.98 -5.62 -4.94
CA THR A 5 -7.83 -7.09 -4.80
C THR A 5 -6.36 -7.49 -4.91
N ILE A 6 -5.58 -7.14 -3.88
CA ILE A 6 -4.14 -7.34 -3.79
C ILE A 6 -3.85 -8.74 -3.24
N PHE A 7 -3.63 -9.72 -4.11
CA PHE A 7 -3.06 -11.03 -3.75
C PHE A 7 -1.53 -10.98 -3.50
N LEU A 8 -0.97 -9.82 -3.19
CA LEU A 8 0.44 -9.53 -3.52
C LEU A 8 1.41 -9.64 -2.35
N ILE A 9 0.91 -9.81 -1.14
CA ILE A 9 1.74 -10.20 0.00
C ILE A 9 1.71 -11.73 0.04
N GLY A 10 2.83 -12.39 -0.29
CA GLY A 10 2.90 -13.85 -0.29
C GLY A 10 2.79 -14.46 1.10
N SER A 11 2.63 -15.79 1.18
CA SER A 11 2.87 -16.50 2.43
C SER A 11 4.36 -16.48 2.76
N VAL A 12 4.66 -16.24 4.04
CA VAL A 12 6.03 -16.26 4.57
C VAL A 12 6.15 -17.45 5.53
N PHE A 13 7.16 -18.29 5.30
CA PHE A 13 7.54 -19.37 6.22
C PHE A 13 8.66 -18.94 7.18
N GLY A 14 8.90 -17.63 7.26
CA GLY A 14 10.08 -16.99 7.85
C GLY A 14 10.38 -17.37 9.31
N TYR A 15 11.59 -16.99 9.70
CA TYR A 15 12.34 -17.43 10.87
C TYR A 15 12.94 -18.83 10.74
N ASP A 16 14.23 -18.90 10.41
CA ASP A 16 15.00 -20.13 10.41
C ASP A 16 15.59 -20.40 11.81
N GLU A 17 14.97 -21.28 12.57
CA GLU A 17 15.42 -21.69 13.92
C GLU A 17 16.87 -22.19 13.95
N SER A 18 17.42 -22.68 12.83
CA SER A 18 18.82 -23.12 12.75
C SER A 18 19.82 -21.98 12.61
N LYS A 19 19.37 -20.81 12.15
CA LYS A 19 20.20 -19.62 11.91
C LYS A 19 19.92 -18.49 12.93
N CYS A 20 18.83 -18.59 13.68
CA CYS A 20 18.32 -17.53 14.53
C CYS A 20 18.29 -17.93 16.01
N ASN A 21 18.30 -16.93 16.90
CA ASN A 21 18.34 -17.16 18.34
C ASN A 21 16.98 -17.68 18.85
N PRO A 22 16.88 -18.92 19.39
CA PRO A 22 15.61 -19.52 19.80
C PRO A 22 14.74 -18.67 20.74
N SER A 23 15.32 -17.74 21.51
CA SER A 23 14.55 -16.80 22.32
C SER A 23 13.66 -15.85 21.52
N ASP A 24 13.97 -15.65 20.23
CA ASP A 24 13.27 -14.72 19.34
C ASP A 24 12.10 -15.41 18.61
N LEU A 25 12.01 -16.75 18.68
CA LEU A 25 10.96 -17.53 18.03
C LEU A 25 9.54 -17.06 18.40
N PRO A 26 9.18 -16.79 19.68
CA PRO A 26 7.85 -16.29 20.01
C PRO A 26 7.54 -14.93 19.39
N ILE A 27 8.55 -14.05 19.28
CA ILE A 27 8.43 -12.73 18.66
C ILE A 27 8.19 -12.89 17.15
N ALA A 28 8.98 -13.75 16.50
CA ALA A 28 8.84 -14.04 15.09
C ALA A 28 7.47 -14.66 14.75
N MET A 29 6.99 -15.60 15.57
CA MET A 29 5.67 -16.21 15.39
C MET A 29 4.52 -15.20 15.53
N LYS A 30 4.57 -14.30 16.53
CA LYS A 30 3.62 -13.18 16.61
C LYS A 30 3.69 -12.30 15.36
N CYS A 31 4.89 -12.06 14.85
CA CYS A 31 5.08 -11.26 13.64
C CYS A 31 4.44 -11.89 12.40
N ILE A 32 4.62 -13.20 12.22
CA ILE A 32 4.02 -13.96 11.13
C ILE A 32 2.50 -13.87 11.16
N LEU A 33 1.88 -13.89 12.35
CA LEU A 33 0.43 -13.71 12.48
C LEU A 33 -0.02 -12.32 12.03
N ASN A 34 0.67 -11.25 12.46
CA ASN A 34 0.36 -9.89 12.01
C ASN A 34 0.56 -9.75 10.49
N HIS A 35 1.62 -10.33 9.93
CA HIS A 35 1.88 -10.34 8.49
C HIS A 35 0.75 -11.04 7.72
N ARG A 36 0.25 -12.17 8.21
CA ARG A 36 -0.91 -12.87 7.60
C ARG A 36 -2.16 -12.00 7.63
N GLU A 37 -2.42 -11.33 8.74
CA GLU A 37 -3.57 -10.42 8.86
C GLU A 37 -3.43 -9.22 7.92
N ILE A 38 -2.23 -8.64 7.78
CA ILE A 38 -1.96 -7.56 6.81
C ILE A 38 -2.28 -8.02 5.40
N ARG A 39 -1.80 -9.22 5.01
CA ARG A 39 -2.11 -9.80 3.70
C ARG A 39 -3.61 -9.96 3.50
N GLU A 40 -4.31 -10.54 4.48
CA GLU A 40 -5.76 -10.79 4.39
C GLU A 40 -6.56 -9.49 4.24
N GLN A 41 -6.16 -8.45 4.96
CA GLN A 41 -6.81 -7.14 4.84
C GLN A 41 -6.40 -6.40 3.56
N ALA A 42 -5.17 -6.56 3.08
CA ALA A 42 -4.69 -5.93 1.85
C ALA A 42 -5.48 -6.36 0.61
N VAL A 43 -5.99 -7.60 0.57
CA VAL A 43 -6.84 -8.13 -0.51
C VAL A 43 -8.17 -7.38 -0.67
N SER A 44 -8.59 -6.60 0.33
CA SER A 44 -9.93 -5.98 0.35
C SER A 44 -9.95 -4.49 0.69
N LEU A 45 -8.77 -3.88 0.86
CA LEU A 45 -8.70 -2.55 1.44
C LEU A 45 -9.05 -1.45 0.43
N ASP A 46 -10.16 -0.77 0.69
CA ASP A 46 -10.39 0.59 0.21
C ASP A 46 -9.63 1.57 1.12
N LEU A 47 -8.56 2.18 0.60
CA LEU A 47 -7.79 3.20 1.34
C LEU A 47 -8.63 4.44 1.70
N ASN A 48 -9.84 4.57 1.13
CA ASN A 48 -10.78 5.63 1.44
C ASN A 48 -11.77 5.24 2.57
N ASP A 49 -11.81 3.98 3.02
CA ASP A 49 -12.62 3.56 4.18
C ASP A 49 -11.81 3.72 5.48
N ASN A 50 -11.96 4.90 6.08
CA ASN A 50 -11.24 5.30 7.29
C ASN A 50 -11.33 4.28 8.45
N LYS A 51 -12.46 3.57 8.63
CA LYS A 51 -12.60 2.63 9.74
C LYS A 51 -11.72 1.40 9.56
N ASN A 52 -11.65 0.87 8.35
CA ASN A 52 -10.85 -0.31 8.03
C ASN A 52 -9.36 0.03 7.99
N VAL A 53 -9.01 1.21 7.45
CA VAL A 53 -7.61 1.68 7.41
C VAL A 53 -7.05 1.90 8.82
N VAL A 54 -7.82 2.47 9.77
CA VAL A 54 -7.36 2.64 11.17
C VAL A 54 -7.11 1.29 11.86
N LYS A 55 -7.98 0.30 11.65
CA LYS A 55 -7.78 -1.06 12.20
C LYS A 55 -6.50 -1.68 11.64
N LEU A 56 -6.29 -1.58 10.33
CA LEU A 56 -5.10 -2.11 9.66
C LEU A 56 -3.84 -1.41 10.13
N ASN A 57 -3.88 -0.08 10.32
CA ASN A 57 -2.74 0.67 10.84
C ASN A 57 -2.27 0.14 12.21
N ASN A 58 -3.19 -0.24 13.11
CA ASN A 58 -2.82 -0.82 14.39
C ASN A 58 -2.08 -2.16 14.25
N ILE A 59 -2.50 -3.00 13.30
CA ILE A 59 -1.81 -4.26 13.00
C ILE A 59 -0.42 -3.98 12.40
N CYS A 60 -0.34 -3.00 11.50
CA CYS A 60 0.91 -2.53 10.91
C CYS A 60 1.91 -2.02 11.97
N ILE A 61 1.45 -1.23 12.95
CA ILE A 61 2.30 -0.77 14.07
C ILE A 61 2.89 -1.96 14.84
N GLU A 62 2.09 -3.00 15.10
CA GLU A 62 2.57 -4.21 15.79
C GLU A 62 3.53 -5.04 14.92
N PHE A 63 3.27 -5.14 13.61
CA PHE A 63 4.14 -5.82 12.65
C PHE A 63 5.50 -5.13 12.51
N LEU A 64 5.52 -3.80 12.35
CA LEU A 64 6.76 -3.04 12.15
C LEU A 64 7.76 -3.19 13.32
N LYS A 65 7.26 -3.43 14.54
CA LYS A 65 8.11 -3.71 15.72
C LYS A 65 8.93 -4.99 15.60
N CYS A 66 8.49 -5.95 14.78
CA CYS A 66 9.10 -7.27 14.66
C CYS A 66 9.51 -7.64 13.23
N ALA A 67 9.19 -6.81 12.23
CA ALA A 67 9.40 -7.11 10.82
C ALA A 67 10.88 -7.32 10.46
N VAL A 68 11.80 -6.55 11.04
CA VAL A 68 13.25 -6.73 10.81
C VAL A 68 13.76 -8.04 11.42
N PRO A 69 13.52 -8.33 12.72
CA PRO A 69 13.86 -9.65 13.29
C PRO A 69 13.21 -10.83 12.56
N MET A 70 11.98 -10.67 12.05
CA MET A 70 11.26 -11.71 11.31
C MET A 70 11.99 -12.15 10.02
N LYS A 71 12.87 -11.32 9.46
CA LYS A 71 13.70 -11.69 8.30
C LYS A 71 14.84 -12.64 8.64
N CYS A 72 15.11 -12.90 9.92
CA CYS A 72 16.26 -13.70 10.33
C CYS A 72 16.23 -15.08 9.66
N GLY A 73 17.33 -15.42 8.97
CA GLY A 73 17.50 -16.67 8.24
C GLY A 73 16.58 -16.88 7.03
N GLY A 74 15.70 -15.92 6.74
CA GLY A 74 14.90 -15.87 5.52
C GLY A 74 15.74 -15.45 4.31
N GLU A 75 15.38 -15.97 3.14
CA GLU A 75 16.07 -15.70 1.89
C GLU A 75 15.06 -15.48 0.75
N GLY A 76 15.50 -14.81 -0.33
CA GLY A 76 14.70 -14.62 -1.53
C GLY A 76 13.30 -14.04 -1.26
N LYS A 77 12.28 -14.80 -1.65
CA LYS A 77 10.87 -14.37 -1.62
C LYS A 77 10.34 -14.07 -0.22
N ASP A 78 10.87 -14.71 0.83
CA ASP A 78 10.41 -14.44 2.21
C ASP A 78 10.79 -13.02 2.63
N VAL A 79 12.04 -12.61 2.36
CA VAL A 79 12.52 -11.25 2.64
C VAL A 79 11.75 -10.23 1.81
N GLU A 80 11.56 -10.51 0.52
CA GLU A 80 10.79 -9.66 -0.39
C GLU A 80 9.35 -9.44 0.08
N ASN A 81 8.65 -10.50 0.52
CA ASN A 81 7.29 -10.40 1.04
C ASN A 81 7.23 -9.55 2.32
N ILE A 82 8.21 -9.71 3.22
CA ILE A 82 8.30 -8.88 4.43
C ILE A 82 8.51 -7.40 4.04
N ASP A 83 9.37 -7.12 3.06
CA ASP A 83 9.61 -5.75 2.57
C ASP A 83 8.39 -5.13 1.87
N LYS A 84 7.64 -5.93 1.11
CA LYS A 84 6.34 -5.53 0.54
C LYS A 84 5.35 -5.18 1.65
N ALA A 85 5.25 -5.99 2.71
CA ALA A 85 4.39 -5.72 3.86
C ALA A 85 4.81 -4.46 4.64
N ILE A 86 6.12 -4.21 4.81
CA ILE A 86 6.63 -2.97 5.43
C ILE A 86 6.20 -1.75 4.60
N SER A 87 6.45 -1.79 3.29
CA SER A 87 6.13 -0.69 2.37
C SER A 87 4.63 -0.41 2.32
N TYR A 88 3.81 -1.46 2.38
CA TYR A 88 2.37 -1.35 2.49
C TYR A 88 1.94 -0.68 3.80
N CYS A 89 2.52 -1.09 4.93
CA CYS A 89 2.25 -0.47 6.23
C CYS A 89 2.66 1.00 6.31
N ASP A 90 3.74 1.40 5.64
CA ASP A 90 4.14 2.80 5.52
C ASP A 90 3.08 3.62 4.75
N ALA A 91 2.50 3.04 3.68
CA ALA A 91 1.42 3.69 2.93
C ALA A 91 0.13 3.81 3.77
N VAL A 92 -0.21 2.78 4.55
CA VAL A 92 -1.35 2.82 5.48
C VAL A 92 -1.15 3.90 6.55
N ALA A 93 0.04 3.98 7.14
CA ALA A 93 0.38 4.98 8.14
C ALA A 93 0.29 6.42 7.58
N PHE A 94 0.70 6.62 6.33
CA PHE A 94 0.52 7.89 5.63
C PHE A 94 -0.96 8.25 5.48
N HIS A 95 -1.82 7.30 5.07
CA HIS A 95 -3.24 7.56 4.85
C HIS A 95 -4.01 7.97 6.12
N VAL A 96 -3.58 7.49 7.29
CA VAL A 96 -4.16 7.88 8.59
C VAL A 96 -3.43 9.03 9.28
N SER A 97 -2.39 9.58 8.66
CA SER A 97 -1.67 10.71 9.21
C SER A 97 -2.55 11.95 9.21
N ALA A 98 -2.46 12.76 10.26
CA ALA A 98 -3.26 13.98 10.37
C ALA A 98 -2.99 14.94 9.19
N GLU A 99 -1.74 15.00 8.71
CA GLU A 99 -1.35 15.82 7.55
C GLU A 99 -2.11 15.39 6.29
N TYR A 100 -2.09 14.09 5.97
CA TYR A 100 -2.76 13.60 4.78
C TYR A 100 -4.27 13.62 4.91
N SER A 101 -4.83 13.24 6.06
CA SER A 101 -6.29 13.22 6.26
C SER A 101 -6.91 14.62 6.08
N VAL A 102 -6.25 15.68 6.58
CA VAL A 102 -6.69 17.06 6.35
C VAL A 102 -6.58 17.45 4.88
N CYS A 103 -5.49 17.06 4.22
CA CYS A 103 -5.31 17.32 2.80
C CYS A 103 -6.38 16.64 1.93
N ALA A 104 -6.63 15.34 2.17
CA ALA A 104 -7.63 14.55 1.48
C ALA A 104 -9.02 15.18 1.62
N GLU A 105 -9.41 15.63 2.82
CA GLU A 105 -10.69 16.32 3.03
C GLU A 105 -10.83 17.58 2.18
N ILE A 106 -9.78 18.41 2.09
CA ILE A 106 -9.78 19.63 1.28
C ILE A 106 -9.90 19.30 -0.20
N VAL A 107 -9.08 18.36 -0.68
CA VAL A 107 -9.01 17.95 -2.09
C VAL A 107 -10.31 17.28 -2.54
N ASP A 108 -10.88 16.40 -1.72
CA ASP A 108 -12.14 15.70 -2.01
C ASP A 108 -13.35 16.66 -2.01
N THR A 109 -13.39 17.61 -1.08
CA THR A 109 -14.50 18.59 -0.98
C THR A 109 -14.58 19.51 -2.20
N LYS A 110 -13.44 19.77 -2.86
CA LYS A 110 -13.41 20.55 -4.11
C LYS A 110 -14.14 19.88 -5.25
N ASN A 111 -14.32 18.56 -5.19
CA ASN A 111 -15.09 17.80 -6.16
C ASN A 111 -14.60 18.05 -7.61
N SER A 112 -13.28 18.18 -7.79
CA SER A 112 -12.68 18.49 -9.07
C SER A 112 -12.73 17.28 -10.01
N THR A 113 -12.73 17.54 -11.31
CA THR A 113 -12.70 16.46 -12.31
C THR A 113 -11.42 15.63 -12.23
N CYS A 114 -10.34 16.20 -11.68
CA CYS A 114 -9.09 15.48 -11.46
C CYS A 114 -9.29 14.33 -10.47
N VAL A 115 -9.80 14.63 -9.28
CA VAL A 115 -9.99 13.67 -8.19
C VAL A 115 -11.12 12.69 -8.52
N GLN A 116 -12.23 13.17 -9.08
CA GLN A 116 -13.36 12.32 -9.46
C GLN A 116 -13.00 11.26 -10.51
N GLY A 117 -12.13 11.61 -11.45
CA GLY A 117 -11.70 10.72 -12.53
C GLY A 117 -10.47 9.88 -12.17
N TRP A 118 -9.90 10.07 -10.98
CA TRP A 118 -8.65 9.41 -10.63
C TRP A 118 -8.89 7.99 -10.10
N ASN A 119 -8.37 7.02 -10.84
CA ASN A 119 -8.35 5.62 -10.42
C ASN A 119 -7.03 4.97 -10.88
N PRO A 120 -5.98 5.00 -10.04
CA PRO A 120 -4.66 4.49 -10.41
C PRO A 120 -4.58 2.95 -10.42
N PHE A 121 -5.55 2.28 -9.81
CA PHE A 121 -5.61 0.82 -9.67
C PHE A 121 -7.04 0.34 -9.95
N PRO A 122 -7.40 0.17 -11.24
CA PRO A 122 -8.75 -0.22 -11.62
C PRO A 122 -9.08 -1.65 -11.17
N ASP A 123 -10.37 -1.88 -10.89
CA ASP A 123 -10.90 -3.21 -10.56
C ASP A 123 -10.66 -4.21 -11.71
N ILE A 124 -10.66 -5.50 -11.37
CA ILE A 124 -10.48 -6.58 -12.35
C ILE A 124 -11.76 -6.76 -13.18
N GLU A 125 -11.63 -6.69 -14.49
CA GLU A 125 -12.68 -6.93 -15.47
C GLU A 125 -12.68 -8.39 -15.99
N ASP A 126 -13.86 -8.89 -16.38
CA ASP A 126 -14.01 -10.26 -16.90
C ASP A 126 -13.31 -10.47 -18.26
N SER A 127 -13.21 -9.40 -19.05
CA SER A 127 -12.57 -9.42 -20.38
C SER A 127 -11.09 -9.03 -20.28
N PRO A 128 -10.15 -9.91 -20.69
CA PRO A 128 -8.72 -9.58 -20.69
C PRO A 128 -8.38 -8.32 -21.50
N ALA A 129 -9.06 -8.10 -22.63
CA ALA A 129 -8.82 -6.93 -23.48
C ALA A 129 -9.32 -5.62 -22.84
N GLU A 130 -10.41 -5.68 -22.08
CA GLU A 130 -10.92 -4.52 -21.35
C GLU A 130 -10.03 -4.23 -20.12
N GLN A 131 -9.57 -5.28 -19.43
CA GLN A 131 -8.60 -5.15 -18.35
C GLN A 131 -7.31 -4.48 -18.83
N GLU A 132 -6.72 -4.96 -19.92
CA GLU A 132 -5.48 -4.40 -20.47
C GLU A 132 -5.65 -2.92 -20.83
N LYS A 133 -6.77 -2.58 -21.48
CA LYS A 133 -7.07 -1.19 -21.84
C LYS A 133 -7.19 -0.29 -20.61
N ARG A 134 -7.97 -0.70 -19.59
CA ARG A 134 -8.15 0.10 -18.36
C ARG A 134 -6.85 0.23 -17.58
N GLN A 135 -6.07 -0.85 -17.49
CA GLN A 135 -4.78 -0.82 -16.83
C GLN A 135 -3.84 0.17 -17.52
N LYS A 136 -3.78 0.14 -18.85
CA LYS A 136 -2.97 1.10 -19.63
C LYS A 136 -3.43 2.54 -19.39
N GLU A 137 -4.73 2.81 -19.46
CA GLU A 137 -5.29 4.15 -19.20
C GLU A 137 -5.00 4.61 -17.77
N ALA A 138 -5.09 3.73 -16.78
CA ALA A 138 -4.74 4.03 -15.38
C ALA A 138 -3.25 4.33 -15.21
N CYS A 139 -2.36 3.60 -15.87
CA CYS A 139 -0.92 3.84 -15.81
C CYS A 139 -0.50 5.16 -16.47
N GLU A 140 -1.08 5.50 -17.63
CA GLU A 140 -0.85 6.78 -18.30
C GLU A 140 -1.33 7.97 -17.44
N ASN A 141 -2.39 7.75 -16.64
CA ASN A 141 -3.00 8.76 -15.78
C ASN A 141 -2.80 8.47 -14.29
N PHE A 142 -1.68 7.82 -13.92
CA PHE A 142 -1.48 7.30 -12.57
C PHE A 142 -1.55 8.39 -11.49
N PHE A 143 -1.13 9.61 -11.83
CA PHE A 143 -1.23 10.79 -10.99
C PHE A 143 -2.30 11.77 -11.47
N GLY A 144 -3.39 11.24 -12.01
CA GLY A 144 -4.45 12.00 -12.64
C GLY A 144 -4.11 12.38 -14.08
N LYS A 145 -5.15 12.75 -14.83
CA LYS A 145 -5.00 13.18 -16.22
C LYS A 145 -4.08 14.38 -16.31
N ASP A 146 -3.11 14.32 -17.23
CA ASP A 146 -2.08 15.36 -17.42
C ASP A 146 -1.28 15.67 -16.13
N GLY A 147 -1.24 14.74 -15.17
CA GLY A 147 -0.56 14.91 -13.88
C GLY A 147 -1.28 15.85 -12.90
N CYS A 148 -2.58 16.09 -13.08
CA CYS A 148 -3.33 17.09 -12.33
C CYS A 148 -3.30 16.94 -10.80
N LEU A 149 -3.05 15.74 -10.24
CA LEU A 149 -2.99 15.56 -8.80
C LEU A 149 -1.81 16.26 -8.14
N GLU A 150 -0.69 16.42 -8.86
CA GLU A 150 0.44 17.18 -8.36
C GLU A 150 -0.02 18.59 -7.99
N GLN A 151 -0.67 19.27 -8.93
CA GLN A 151 -1.15 20.62 -8.74
C GLN A 151 -2.24 20.69 -7.66
N GLU A 152 -3.22 19.77 -7.68
CA GLU A 152 -4.28 19.74 -6.67
C GLU A 152 -3.71 19.59 -5.25
N ILE A 153 -2.75 18.69 -5.04
CA ILE A 153 -2.17 18.49 -3.71
C ILE A 153 -1.25 19.66 -3.33
N THR A 154 -0.45 20.19 -4.26
CA THR A 154 0.45 21.31 -3.94
C THR A 154 -0.28 22.61 -3.63
N ASP A 155 -1.35 22.92 -4.38
CA ASP A 155 -2.09 24.18 -4.25
C ASP A 155 -2.96 24.21 -3.00
N ASN A 156 -3.43 23.05 -2.53
CA ASN A 156 -4.34 22.94 -1.39
C ASN A 156 -3.66 22.53 -0.09
N CYS A 157 -2.53 21.83 -0.18
CA CYS A 157 -1.87 21.23 0.96
C CYS A 157 -0.42 21.70 1.02
N SER A 158 0.51 20.93 0.42
CA SER A 158 1.91 21.30 0.33
C SER A 158 2.66 20.45 -0.69
N LEU A 159 3.84 20.94 -1.11
CA LEU A 159 4.80 20.17 -1.90
C LEU A 159 5.32 18.92 -1.16
N GLU A 160 5.44 18.99 0.16
CA GLU A 160 5.89 17.86 0.98
C GLU A 160 4.84 16.73 0.98
N THR A 161 3.57 17.10 1.13
CA THR A 161 2.43 16.18 1.08
C THR A 161 2.36 15.49 -0.28
N TRP A 162 2.58 16.22 -1.38
CA TRP A 162 2.67 15.64 -2.72
C TRP A 162 3.82 14.64 -2.86
N LYS A 163 5.04 14.98 -2.39
CA LYS A 163 6.18 14.07 -2.44
C LYS A 163 5.93 12.78 -1.67
N ASN A 164 5.32 12.88 -0.49
CA ASN A 164 4.96 11.72 0.32
C ASN A 164 3.87 10.87 -0.36
N PHE A 165 2.82 11.51 -0.87
CA PHE A 165 1.79 10.85 -1.66
C PHE A 165 2.39 10.07 -2.84
N LYS A 166 3.17 10.75 -3.68
CA LYS A 166 3.86 10.14 -4.82
C LYS A 166 4.73 8.96 -4.40
N LYS A 167 5.53 9.12 -3.34
CA LYS A 167 6.38 8.05 -2.79
C LYS A 167 5.57 6.81 -2.41
N HIS A 168 4.49 6.99 -1.65
CA HIS A 168 3.68 5.87 -1.17
C HIS A 168 2.89 5.19 -2.29
N TYR A 169 2.34 5.95 -3.24
CA TYR A 169 1.65 5.37 -4.40
C TYR A 169 2.58 4.63 -5.36
N LEU A 170 3.82 5.10 -5.57
CA LEU A 170 4.82 4.34 -6.31
C LEU A 170 5.25 3.07 -5.58
N ALA A 171 5.35 3.10 -4.25
CA ALA A 171 5.62 1.90 -3.46
C ALA A 171 4.49 0.88 -3.57
N LEU A 172 3.23 1.33 -3.50
CA LEU A 172 2.05 0.50 -3.77
C LEU A 172 2.09 -0.08 -5.19
N ASN A 173 2.39 0.74 -6.20
CA ASN A 173 2.56 0.26 -7.57
C ASN A 173 3.61 -0.85 -7.65
N LYS A 174 4.76 -0.72 -6.97
CA LYS A 174 5.80 -1.76 -6.97
C LYS A 174 5.37 -3.05 -6.27
N ILE A 175 4.52 -2.95 -5.26
CA ILE A 175 3.95 -4.13 -4.59
C ILE A 175 2.98 -4.85 -5.54
N ILE A 176 2.19 -4.06 -6.28
CA ILE A 176 1.11 -4.55 -7.15
C ILE A 176 1.59 -4.94 -8.54
N GLU A 177 2.73 -4.38 -8.96
CA GLU A 177 3.29 -4.53 -10.30
C GLU A 177 2.24 -4.11 -11.36
N ALA A 178 1.44 -3.09 -11.03
CA ALA A 178 0.31 -2.64 -11.84
C ALA A 178 0.76 -1.87 -13.09
N CYS A 179 1.77 -1.02 -12.92
CA CYS A 179 2.33 -0.16 -13.96
C CYS A 179 3.85 -0.28 -13.99
N ASP A 180 4.42 -0.23 -15.18
CA ASP A 180 5.87 -0.13 -15.37
C ASP A 180 6.24 1.34 -15.52
N PHE A 181 7.02 1.85 -14.56
CA PHE A 181 7.56 3.20 -14.59
C PHE A 181 9.07 3.07 -14.71
N GLU A 182 9.62 3.43 -15.88
CA GLU A 182 11.07 3.48 -16.13
C GLU A 182 11.82 4.40 -15.14
#